data_AF-A0A1Z8SNP0-F1
#
_entry.id   AF-A0A1Z8SNP0-F1
#
_cell.length_a   1.000
_cell.length_b   1.000
_cell.length_c   1.000
_cell.angle_alpha   90.00
_cell.angle_beta   90.00
_cell.angle_gamma   90.00
#
_symmetry.space_group_name_H-M   'P 1'
#
loop_
_entity.id
_entity.type
_entity.pdbx_description
1 polymer ?
#
loop_
_entity_poly.entity_id
_entity_poly.type
_entity_poly.pdbx_seq_one_letter_code
_entity_poly.pdbx_strand_id
1 'polypeptide(L)'
;MSTPSAPASPLEALKAGFRRACVRRLVGDEAGAIDVLKNEIPKLVVGWAKTTSIDAAEKKGKLKEMFDDESGRADELATAFDLFAGRFEARVAELVKKELGDVCSRLEQIVDAMTGGKPLEPISLNEQSEVGTETEEAEDVQELDPPKGIGLRFDEIEEMIDSVLSED
;
A
#
# COMPACT_ATOMS: atom_id res chain seq x y z
N MET A 1 15.58 2.77 13.18
CA MET A 1 15.46 3.88 12.19
C MET A 1 16.56 3.68 11.16
N SER A 2 16.32 2.91 10.11
CA SER A 2 17.31 2.73 9.05
C SER A 2 17.33 4.00 8.22
N THR A 3 18.45 4.71 8.22
CA THR A 3 18.69 5.87 7.35
C THR A 3 18.48 5.45 5.89
N PRO A 4 17.79 6.26 5.06
CA PRO A 4 17.69 5.98 3.64
C PRO A 4 19.12 5.97 3.06
N SER A 5 19.54 4.82 2.55
CA SER A 5 20.82 4.68 1.84
C SER A 5 20.79 5.68 0.69
N ALA A 6 21.75 6.61 0.67
CA ALA A 6 21.93 7.48 -0.49
C ALA A 6 22.05 6.60 -1.76
N PRO A 7 21.43 7.01 -2.89
CA PRO A 7 21.49 6.20 -4.10
C PRO A 7 22.95 6.03 -4.53
N ALA A 8 23.36 4.79 -4.76
CA ALA A 8 24.75 4.46 -5.09
C ALA A 8 25.19 5.01 -6.46
N SER A 9 24.24 5.38 -7.34
CA SER A 9 24.50 6.01 -8.64
C SER A 9 23.26 6.75 -9.17
N PRO A 10 23.41 7.64 -10.17
CA PRO A 10 22.27 8.27 -10.85
C PRO A 10 21.28 7.27 -11.48
N LEU A 11 21.78 6.13 -11.97
CA LEU A 11 20.94 5.05 -12.48
C LEU A 11 20.06 4.43 -11.36
N GLU A 12 20.65 4.15 -10.21
CA GLU A 12 19.92 3.59 -9.06
C GLU A 12 18.94 4.61 -8.48
N ALA A 13 19.28 5.91 -8.50
CA ALA A 13 18.36 6.97 -8.11
C ALA A 13 17.12 7.02 -9.02
N LEU A 14 17.33 6.90 -10.34
CA LEU A 14 16.24 6.88 -11.31
C LEU A 14 15.33 5.65 -11.15
N LYS A 15 15.91 4.45 -11.03
CA LYS A 15 15.14 3.22 -10.74
C LYS A 15 14.35 3.33 -9.44
N ALA A 16 14.96 3.89 -8.39
CA ALA A 16 14.26 4.14 -7.13
C ALA A 16 13.12 5.17 -7.28
N GLY A 17 13.27 6.16 -8.15
CA GLY A 17 12.20 7.09 -8.52
C GLY A 17 11.01 6.38 -9.18
N PHE A 18 11.27 5.55 -10.20
CA PHE A 18 10.22 4.75 -10.85
C PHE A 18 9.53 3.82 -9.86
N ARG A 19 10.30 3.13 -9.00
CA ARG A 19 9.75 2.28 -7.93
C ARG A 19 8.81 3.04 -7.03
N ARG A 20 9.21 4.24 -6.60
CA ARG A 20 8.41 5.08 -5.70
C ARG A 20 7.09 5.48 -6.34
N ALA A 21 7.11 5.88 -7.62
CA ALA A 21 5.90 6.21 -8.35
C ALA A 21 4.95 4.99 -8.48
N CYS A 22 5.50 3.83 -8.86
CA CYS A 22 4.73 2.58 -9.00
C CYS A 22 4.09 2.15 -7.68
N VAL A 23 4.85 2.16 -6.58
CA VAL A 23 4.34 1.78 -5.26
C VAL A 23 3.25 2.76 -4.78
N ARG A 24 3.43 4.08 -4.96
CA ARG A 24 2.40 5.06 -4.58
C ARG A 24 1.08 4.80 -5.31
N ARG A 25 1.13 4.54 -6.62
CA ARG A 25 -0.05 4.16 -7.42
C ARG A 25 -0.71 2.88 -6.87
N LEU A 26 0.08 1.85 -6.59
CA LEU A 26 -0.41 0.58 -6.07
C LEU A 26 -1.16 0.71 -4.75
N VAL A 27 -0.72 1.58 -3.85
CA VAL A 27 -1.38 1.81 -2.55
C VAL A 27 -2.51 2.83 -2.62
N GLY A 28 -2.92 3.25 -3.81
CA GLY A 28 -4.01 4.21 -4.01
C GLY A 28 -3.59 5.69 -3.90
N ASP A 29 -2.32 5.99 -3.65
CA ASP A 29 -1.79 7.36 -3.58
C ASP A 29 -1.50 7.90 -5.00
N GLU A 30 -2.58 8.20 -5.72
CA GLU A 30 -2.54 8.73 -7.08
C GLU A 30 -1.85 10.10 -7.15
N ALA A 31 -2.18 11.00 -6.23
CA ALA A 31 -1.63 12.36 -6.20
C ALA A 31 -0.12 12.35 -5.95
N GLY A 32 0.34 11.52 -5.01
CA GLY A 32 1.76 11.36 -4.74
C GLY A 32 2.51 10.66 -5.88
N ALA A 33 1.88 9.69 -6.56
CA ALA A 33 2.48 9.08 -7.76
C ALA A 33 2.70 10.14 -8.85
N ILE A 34 1.67 10.96 -9.13
CA ILE A 34 1.74 12.06 -10.10
C ILE A 34 2.82 13.08 -9.71
N ASP A 35 2.93 13.43 -8.43
CA ASP A 35 3.96 14.36 -7.94
C ASP A 35 5.38 13.83 -8.21
N VAL A 36 5.65 12.56 -7.89
CA VAL A 36 6.94 11.92 -8.19
C VAL A 36 7.21 11.95 -9.69
N LEU A 37 6.23 11.55 -10.50
CA LEU A 37 6.36 11.52 -11.95
C LEU A 37 6.65 12.89 -12.52
N LYS A 38 5.94 13.94 -12.11
CA LYS A 38 6.10 15.30 -12.66
C LYS A 38 7.31 16.05 -12.13
N ASN A 39 7.62 15.91 -10.84
CA ASN A 39 8.55 16.80 -10.16
C ASN A 39 9.90 16.16 -9.80
N GLU A 40 9.96 14.83 -9.71
CA GLU A 40 11.19 14.09 -9.36
C GLU A 40 11.81 13.41 -10.59
N ILE A 41 11.03 12.64 -11.36
CA ILE A 41 11.54 11.84 -12.49
C ILE A 41 12.33 12.68 -13.50
N PRO A 42 11.89 13.87 -13.96
CA PRO A 42 12.66 14.68 -14.91
C PRO A 42 14.09 14.96 -14.44
N LYS A 43 14.25 15.31 -13.16
CA LYS A 43 15.56 15.60 -12.57
C LYS A 43 16.45 14.37 -12.54
N LEU A 44 15.86 13.21 -12.23
CA LEU A 44 16.56 11.93 -12.21
C LEU A 44 16.97 11.48 -13.62
N VAL A 45 16.11 11.70 -14.62
CA VAL A 45 16.39 11.43 -16.02
C VAL A 45 17.56 12.26 -16.50
N VAL A 46 17.57 13.58 -16.24
CA VAL A 46 18.72 14.46 -16.57
C VAL A 46 20.00 13.97 -15.88
N GLY A 47 19.91 13.65 -14.59
CA GLY A 47 21.05 13.15 -13.82
C GLY A 47 21.65 11.87 -14.39
N TRP A 48 20.80 10.93 -14.81
CA TRP A 48 21.22 9.69 -15.46
C TRP A 48 21.72 9.92 -16.90
N ALA A 49 21.02 10.73 -17.69
CA ALA A 49 21.34 11.02 -19.08
C ALA A 49 22.75 11.62 -19.24
N LYS A 50 23.21 12.41 -18.27
CA LYS A 50 24.57 12.97 -18.22
C LYS A 50 25.66 11.96 -17.92
N THR A 51 25.31 10.78 -17.41
CA THR A 51 26.28 9.69 -17.14
C THR A 51 26.47 8.75 -18.30
N THR A 52 25.74 8.94 -19.40
CA THR A 52 25.80 8.08 -20.59
C THR A 52 25.99 8.92 -21.85
N SER A 53 26.72 8.35 -22.81
CA SER A 53 27.00 8.98 -24.11
C SER A 53 26.15 8.40 -25.25
N ILE A 54 25.11 7.63 -24.92
CA ILE A 54 24.19 7.06 -25.92
C ILE A 54 23.24 8.15 -26.46
N ASP A 55 22.71 7.94 -27.66
CA ASP A 55 21.82 8.90 -28.29
C ASP A 55 20.44 8.97 -27.62
N ALA A 56 19.65 10.00 -27.97
CA ALA A 56 18.35 10.25 -27.35
C ALA A 56 17.33 9.11 -27.58
N ALA A 57 17.35 8.45 -28.73
CA ALA A 57 16.44 7.34 -29.01
C ALA A 57 16.80 6.11 -28.18
N GLU A 58 18.09 5.82 -28.04
CA GLU A 58 18.58 4.75 -27.17
C GLU A 58 18.32 5.06 -25.68
N LYS A 59 18.47 6.33 -25.25
CA LYS A 59 18.08 6.77 -23.90
C LYS A 59 16.61 6.51 -23.64
N LYS A 60 15.73 6.92 -24.56
CA LYS A 60 14.28 6.72 -24.43
C LYS A 60 13.91 5.24 -24.34
N GLY A 61 14.49 4.40 -25.20
CA GLY A 61 14.29 2.95 -25.14
C GLY A 61 14.66 2.36 -23.78
N LYS A 62 15.79 2.80 -23.22
CA LYS A 62 16.27 2.34 -21.92
C LYS A 62 15.45 2.87 -20.75
N LEU A 63 14.94 4.10 -20.83
CA LEU A 63 14.00 4.65 -19.83
C LEU A 63 12.71 3.84 -19.80
N LYS A 64 12.18 3.47 -20.97
CA LYS A 64 11.01 2.63 -21.09
C LYS A 64 11.25 1.24 -20.50
N GLU A 65 12.36 0.59 -20.86
CA GLU A 65 12.76 -0.71 -20.30
C GLU A 65 12.83 -0.66 -18.76
N MET A 66 13.52 0.34 -18.20
CA MET A 66 13.64 0.49 -16.74
C MET A 66 12.30 0.74 -16.04
N PHE A 67 11.40 1.49 -16.69
CA PHE A 67 10.08 1.76 -16.15
C PHE A 67 9.19 0.51 -16.20
N ASP A 68 9.19 -0.21 -17.32
CA ASP A 68 8.41 -1.43 -17.51
C ASP A 68 8.88 -2.53 -16.52
N ASP A 69 10.20 -2.68 -16.33
CA ASP A 69 10.79 -3.60 -15.34
C ASP A 69 10.33 -3.31 -13.91
N GLU A 70 10.38 -2.03 -13.51
CA GLU A 70 10.03 -1.64 -12.15
C GLU A 70 8.50 -1.67 -11.93
N SER A 71 7.71 -1.40 -12.96
CA SER A 71 6.25 -1.57 -12.93
C SER A 71 5.87 -3.04 -12.77
N GLY A 72 6.47 -3.93 -13.56
CA GLY A 72 6.23 -5.38 -13.43
C GLY A 72 6.64 -5.92 -12.06
N ARG A 73 7.76 -5.45 -11.51
CA ARG A 73 8.17 -5.78 -10.14
C ARG A 73 7.15 -5.31 -9.10
N ALA A 74 6.56 -4.13 -9.29
CA ALA A 74 5.56 -3.59 -8.39
C ALA A 74 4.27 -4.44 -8.43
N ASP A 75 3.84 -4.88 -9.61
CA ASP A 75 2.66 -5.75 -9.79
C ASP A 75 2.85 -7.14 -9.16
N GLU A 76 4.04 -7.74 -9.29
CA GLU A 76 4.38 -8.99 -8.60
C GLU A 76 4.34 -8.82 -7.08
N LEU A 77 4.84 -7.69 -6.58
CA LEU A 77 4.82 -7.37 -5.16
C LEU A 77 3.39 -7.22 -4.64
N ALA A 78 2.52 -6.54 -5.39
CA ALA A 78 1.10 -6.39 -5.07
C ALA A 78 0.42 -7.77 -4.96
N THR A 79 0.66 -8.65 -5.94
CA THR A 79 0.15 -10.03 -5.92
C THR A 79 0.63 -10.81 -4.69
N ALA A 80 1.91 -10.65 -4.31
CA ALA A 80 2.46 -11.29 -3.12
C ALA A 80 1.84 -10.74 -1.82
N PHE A 81 1.58 -9.43 -1.76
CA PHE A 81 0.91 -8.78 -0.64
C PHE A 81 -0.52 -9.25 -0.48
N ASP A 82 -1.30 -9.38 -1.55
CA ASP A 82 -2.67 -9.89 -1.49
C ASP A 82 -2.72 -11.33 -0.96
N LEU A 83 -1.80 -12.19 -1.42
CA LEU A 83 -1.70 -13.56 -0.91
C LEU A 83 -1.30 -13.59 0.57
N PHE A 84 -0.40 -12.69 0.98
CA PHE A 84 -0.02 -12.55 2.38
C PHE A 84 -1.19 -12.07 3.23
N ALA A 85 -1.91 -11.04 2.79
CA ALA A 85 -3.06 -10.46 3.46
C ALA A 85 -4.15 -11.51 3.66
N GLY A 86 -4.53 -12.26 2.62
CA GLY A 86 -5.53 -13.32 2.74
C GLY A 86 -5.12 -14.44 3.71
N ARG A 87 -3.84 -14.81 3.77
CA ARG A 87 -3.32 -15.78 4.76
C ARG A 87 -3.30 -15.22 6.17
N PHE A 88 -2.94 -13.94 6.31
CA PHE A 88 -2.92 -13.24 7.58
C PHE A 88 -4.34 -13.13 8.16
N GLU A 89 -5.30 -12.66 7.36
CA GLU A 89 -6.71 -12.58 7.71
C GLU A 89 -7.27 -13.92 8.18
N ALA A 90 -7.01 -15.00 7.44
CA ALA A 90 -7.46 -16.34 7.81
C ALA A 90 -6.92 -16.78 9.18
N ARG A 91 -5.62 -16.52 9.44
CA ARG A 91 -5.00 -16.85 10.73
C ARG A 91 -5.54 -16.01 11.88
N VAL A 92 -5.73 -14.72 11.65
CA VAL A 92 -6.29 -13.82 12.67
C VAL A 92 -7.74 -14.22 12.97
N ALA A 93 -8.54 -14.51 11.95
CA ALA A 93 -9.92 -14.95 12.11
C ALA A 93 -10.01 -16.27 12.91
N GLU A 94 -9.11 -17.22 12.65
CA GLU A 94 -9.04 -18.47 13.42
C GLU A 94 -8.69 -18.22 14.89
N LEU A 95 -7.71 -17.36 15.15
CA LEU A 95 -7.30 -17.00 16.50
C LEU A 95 -8.42 -16.27 17.26
N VAL A 96 -9.04 -15.27 16.63
CA VAL A 96 -10.17 -14.53 17.21
C VAL A 96 -11.34 -15.47 17.51
N LYS A 97 -11.69 -16.35 16.57
CA LYS A 97 -12.77 -17.33 16.76
C LYS A 97 -12.50 -18.25 17.94
N LYS A 98 -11.25 -18.71 18.08
CA LYS A 98 -10.84 -19.58 19.19
C LYS A 98 -10.93 -18.85 20.53
N GLU A 99 -10.25 -17.71 20.66
CA GLU A 99 -10.21 -16.97 21.92
C GLU A 99 -11.60 -16.47 22.34
N LEU A 100 -12.41 -15.99 21.38
CA LEU A 100 -13.79 -15.58 21.66
C LEU A 100 -14.67 -16.78 22.05
N GLY A 101 -14.47 -17.94 21.41
CA GLY A 101 -15.15 -19.18 21.79
C GLY A 101 -14.81 -19.64 23.21
N ASP A 102 -13.55 -19.53 23.62
CA ASP A 102 -13.10 -19.86 24.97
C ASP A 102 -13.69 -18.90 26.01
N VAL A 103 -13.77 -17.60 25.70
CA VAL A 103 -14.43 -16.59 26.54
C VAL A 103 -15.93 -16.88 26.67
N CYS A 104 -16.63 -17.14 25.56
CA CYS A 104 -18.05 -17.50 25.59
C CYS A 104 -18.30 -18.75 26.45
N SER A 105 -17.50 -19.79 26.25
CA SER A 105 -17.63 -21.05 27.02
C SER A 105 -17.41 -20.83 28.52
N ARG A 106 -16.44 -19.99 28.90
CA ARG A 106 -16.20 -19.63 30.30
C ARG A 106 -17.35 -18.80 30.88
N LEU A 107 -17.88 -17.87 30.10
CA LEU A 107 -19.02 -17.06 30.53
C LEU A 107 -20.26 -17.92 30.75
N GLU A 108 -20.55 -18.87 29.86
CA GLU A 108 -21.62 -19.85 30.02
C GLU A 108 -21.45 -20.68 31.30
N GLN A 109 -20.24 -21.16 31.59
CA GLN A 109 -19.96 -21.90 32.83
C GLN A 109 -20.19 -21.05 34.10
N ILE A 110 -19.79 -19.77 34.06
CA ILE A 110 -20.02 -18.84 35.19
C ILE A 110 -21.52 -18.60 35.36
N VAL A 111 -22.24 -18.33 34.27
CA VAL A 111 -23.69 -18.13 34.29
C VAL A 111 -24.39 -19.36 34.86
N ASP A 112 -24.06 -20.55 34.39
CA ASP A 112 -24.65 -21.81 34.84
C ASP A 112 -24.42 -22.05 36.34
N ALA A 113 -23.21 -21.74 36.82
CA ALA A 113 -22.87 -21.80 38.25
C ALA A 113 -23.65 -20.77 39.09
N MET A 114 -23.95 -19.58 38.55
CA MET A 114 -24.70 -18.55 39.26
C MET A 114 -26.22 -18.80 39.26
N THR A 115 -26.76 -19.35 38.17
CA THR A 115 -28.21 -19.60 38.03
C THR A 115 -28.64 -20.99 38.49
N GLY A 116 -27.67 -21.87 38.75
CA GLY A 116 -27.90 -23.26 39.14
C GLY A 116 -28.58 -24.07 38.04
N GLY A 117 -28.18 -23.88 36.77
CA GLY A 117 -28.78 -24.59 35.64
C GLY A 117 -30.04 -23.97 35.06
N LYS A 118 -30.48 -22.80 35.56
CA LYS A 118 -31.68 -22.14 35.04
C LYS A 118 -31.32 -21.30 33.81
N PRO A 119 -32.04 -21.47 32.68
CA PRO A 119 -31.85 -20.63 31.50
C PRO A 119 -32.09 -19.16 31.86
N LEU A 120 -31.14 -18.29 31.50
CA LEU A 120 -31.36 -16.84 31.56
C LEU A 120 -32.26 -16.42 30.40
N GLU A 121 -33.16 -15.47 30.65
CA GLU A 121 -33.88 -14.81 29.56
C GLU A 121 -32.89 -13.95 28.75
N PRO A 122 -33.05 -13.86 27.41
CA PRO A 122 -32.20 -13.04 26.58
C PRO A 122 -32.26 -11.57 27.03
N ILE A 123 -31.10 -10.97 27.28
CA ILE A 123 -31.02 -9.53 27.53
C ILE A 123 -31.37 -8.83 26.22
N SER A 124 -32.49 -8.10 26.20
CA SER A 124 -32.83 -7.22 25.08
C SER A 124 -31.91 -6.00 25.12
N LEU A 125 -30.94 -5.97 24.21
CA LEU A 125 -29.95 -4.89 24.07
C LEU A 125 -30.55 -3.54 23.58
N ASN A 126 -31.87 -3.44 23.42
CA ASN A 126 -32.53 -2.27 22.86
C ASN A 126 -32.72 -1.10 23.84
N GLU A 127 -32.45 -1.25 25.14
CA GLU A 127 -32.84 -0.22 26.14
C GLU A 127 -31.68 0.41 26.94
N GLN A 128 -30.41 0.17 26.58
CA GLN A 128 -29.27 0.85 27.23
C GLN A 128 -28.27 1.40 26.21
N SER A 129 -28.69 2.44 25.49
CA SER A 129 -27.80 3.30 24.70
C SER A 129 -27.99 4.76 25.14
N GLU A 130 -27.89 5.03 26.44
CA GLU A 130 -27.71 6.39 26.98
C GLU A 130 -26.72 6.37 28.15
N VAL A 131 -25.48 5.95 27.88
CA VAL A 131 -24.35 6.40 28.70
C VAL A 131 -23.27 6.81 27.72
N GLY A 132 -23.06 8.12 27.63
CA GLY A 132 -22.09 8.75 26.75
C GLY A 132 -20.71 8.15 26.96
N THR A 133 -20.27 7.38 25.98
CA THR A 133 -18.86 7.21 25.71
C THR A 133 -18.59 8.21 24.61
N GLU A 134 -17.96 9.33 24.97
CA GLU A 134 -17.20 10.12 24.01
C GLU A 134 -16.08 9.18 23.51
N THR A 135 -16.42 8.34 22.53
CA THR A 135 -15.41 7.75 21.66
C THR A 135 -14.81 8.93 20.94
N GLU A 136 -13.61 9.34 21.39
CA GLU A 136 -12.69 10.11 20.56
C GLU A 136 -12.79 9.54 19.15
N GLU A 137 -13.23 10.37 18.21
CA GLU A 137 -13.30 10.01 16.79
C GLU A 137 -11.96 9.35 16.47
N ALA A 138 -12.01 8.05 16.17
CA ALA A 138 -10.84 7.34 15.67
C ALA A 138 -10.31 8.20 14.53
N GLU A 139 -9.11 8.75 14.69
CA GLU A 139 -8.45 9.53 13.66
C GLU A 139 -8.68 8.80 12.35
N ASP A 140 -9.30 9.51 11.40
CA ASP A 140 -9.67 9.08 10.06
C ASP A 140 -8.58 8.14 9.53
N VAL A 141 -8.75 6.83 9.77
CA VAL A 141 -7.88 5.80 9.23
C VAL A 141 -8.29 5.83 7.79
N GLN A 142 -7.60 6.67 7.00
CA GLN A 142 -7.83 6.80 5.57
C GLN A 142 -7.93 5.39 5.04
N GLU A 143 -9.16 4.99 4.74
CA GLU A 143 -9.48 3.69 4.20
C GLU A 143 -8.71 3.66 2.90
N LEU A 144 -7.56 2.98 2.91
CA LEU A 144 -6.68 2.96 1.77
C LEU A 144 -7.51 2.31 0.66
N ASP A 145 -7.80 3.10 -0.37
CA ASP A 145 -8.52 2.65 -1.55
C ASP A 145 -7.95 1.28 -1.96
N PRO A 146 -8.80 0.28 -2.27
CA PRO A 146 -8.33 -1.01 -2.75
C PRO A 146 -7.29 -0.79 -3.86
N PRO A 147 -6.19 -1.55 -3.89
CA PRO A 147 -5.16 -1.40 -4.90
C PRO A 147 -5.78 -1.34 -6.29
N LYS A 148 -5.70 -0.18 -6.95
CA LYS A 148 -6.26 -0.03 -8.29
C LYS A 148 -5.32 -0.75 -9.24
N GLY A 149 -5.71 -1.96 -9.65
CA GLY A 149 -4.92 -2.90 -10.47
C GLY A 149 -4.62 -2.46 -11.90
N ILE A 150 -4.57 -1.16 -12.19
CA ILE A 150 -4.08 -0.64 -13.46
C ILE A 150 -2.78 0.11 -13.13
N GLY A 151 -1.66 -0.59 -13.28
CA GLY A 151 -0.32 -0.02 -13.14
C GLY A 151 -0.13 1.23 -14.01
N LEU A 152 0.84 2.07 -13.64
CA LEU A 152 1.22 3.24 -14.42
C LEU A 152 1.70 2.82 -15.81
N ARG A 153 1.28 3.56 -16.85
CA ARG A 153 1.78 3.35 -18.22
C ARG A 153 2.87 4.36 -18.56
N PHE A 154 3.90 3.92 -19.27
CA PHE A 154 5.00 4.80 -19.70
C PHE A 154 4.49 5.99 -20.53
N ASP A 155 3.44 5.78 -21.32
CA ASP A 155 2.78 6.80 -22.14
C ASP A 155 2.31 8.01 -21.32
N GLU A 156 2.04 7.86 -20.02
CA GLU A 156 1.62 8.94 -19.12
C GLU A 156 2.75 9.96 -18.84
N ILE A 157 4.01 9.58 -19.09
CA ILE A 157 5.19 10.43 -18.84
C ILE A 157 6.09 10.61 -20.08
N GLU A 158 5.73 9.99 -21.20
CA GLU A 158 6.56 9.95 -22.41
C GLU A 158 6.82 11.36 -22.97
N GLU A 159 5.78 12.19 -23.09
CA GLU A 159 5.91 13.57 -23.59
C GLU A 159 6.85 14.42 -22.72
N MET A 160 6.80 14.19 -21.41
CA MET A 160 7.63 14.91 -20.46
C MET A 160 9.09 14.45 -20.51
N ILE A 161 9.34 13.16 -20.74
CA ILE A 161 10.67 12.61 -21.00
C ILE A 161 11.25 13.16 -22.31
N ASP A 162 10.43 13.21 -23.37
CA ASP A 162 10.85 13.71 -24.67
C ASP A 162 11.29 15.19 -24.59
N SER A 163 10.55 16.02 -23.86
CA SER A 163 10.93 17.41 -23.60
C SER A 163 12.30 17.50 -22.93
N VAL A 164 12.51 16.72 -21.86
CA VAL A 164 13.76 16.72 -21.09
C VAL A 164 14.95 16.27 -21.95
N LEU A 165 14.78 15.24 -22.76
CA LEU A 165 15.84 14.70 -23.62
C LEU A 165 16.14 15.58 -24.83
N SER A 166 15.25 16.51 -25.19
CA SER A 166 15.46 17.46 -26.28
C SER A 166 16.23 18.73 -25.88
N GLU A 167 16.35 18.99 -24.57
CA GLU A 167 17.01 20.17 -24.01
C GLU A 167 18.48 19.93 -23.58
N ASP A 168 18.92 18.66 -23.53
CA ASP A 168 20.33 18.23 -23.31
C ASP A 168 21.08 18.02 -24.64
#